data_AF-C7H9G4-F1
#
_entry.id   AF-C7H9G4-F1
#
_cell.length_a   1.000
_cell.length_b   1.000
_cell.length_c   1.000
_cell.angle_alpha   90.00
_cell.angle_beta   90.00
_cell.angle_gamma   90.00
#
_symmetry.space_group_name_H-M   'P 1'
#
loop_
_entity.id
_entity.type
_entity.pdbx_description
1 polymer ?
#
loop_
_entity_poly.entity_id
_entity_poly.type
_entity_poly.pdbx_seq_one_letter_code
_entity_poly.pdbx_strand_id
1 'polypeptide(L)' 'NVPLEIHHIRKLKDLSGRKQWEIAMIGRKRKTMALCVYCHDKLHAGKLD' A
#
# COMPACT_ATOMS: atom_id res chain seq x y z
N ASN A 1 -2.27 -11.45 -18.34
CA ASN A 1 -1.42 -11.27 -17.14
C ASN A 1 -1.31 -9.78 -16.86
N VAL A 2 -1.58 -9.30 -15.64
CA VAL A 2 -1.47 -7.87 -15.30
C VAL A 2 -0.15 -7.66 -14.54
N PRO A 3 0.68 -6.66 -14.91
CA PRO A 3 1.91 -6.38 -14.18
C PRO A 3 1.59 -5.89 -12.76
N LEU A 4 2.30 -6.44 -11.77
CA LEU A 4 2.19 -6.07 -10.36
C LEU A 4 3.53 -5.55 -9.84
N GLU A 5 3.44 -4.55 -8.97
CA GLU A 5 4.56 -3.95 -8.27
C GLU A 5 4.41 -4.11 -6.76
N ILE A 6 5.53 -4.27 -6.06
CA ILE A 6 5.54 -4.41 -4.61
C ILE A 6 5.74 -3.04 -3.97
N HIS A 7 4.67 -2.50 -3.40
CA HIS A 7 4.77 -1.35 -2.51
C HIS A 7 5.44 -1.76 -1.20
N HIS A 8 6.45 -1.02 -0.75
CA HIS A 8 7.15 -1.24 0.51
C HIS A 8 7.08 0.01 1.40
N ILE A 9 6.78 -0.18 2.69
CA ILE A 9 6.83 0.90 3.69
C ILE A 9 7.93 0.64 4.73
N ARG A 10 8.41 1.73 5.35
CA ARG A 10 9.46 1.66 6.38
C ARG A 10 9.01 0.94 7.65
N LYS A 11 7.92 1.40 8.28
CA LYS A 11 7.38 0.86 9.53
C LYS A 11 5.86 0.85 9.51
N LEU A 12 5.25 -0.23 10.00
CA LEU A 12 3.79 -0.34 10.15
C LEU A 12 3.22 0.73 11.10
N LYS A 13 3.96 1.09 12.15
CA LYS A 13 3.53 2.06 13.16
C LYS A 13 3.41 3.50 12.63
N ASP A 14 3.95 3.78 11.45
CA ASP A 14 3.91 5.10 10.83
C ASP A 14 2.61 5.30 10.00
N LEU A 15 1.81 4.23 9.82
CA LEU A 15 0.53 4.29 9.11
C LEU A 15 -0.57 4.88 9.99
N SER A 16 -1.43 5.71 9.40
CA SER A 16 -2.55 6.34 10.13
C SER A 16 -3.73 5.40 10.36
N GLY A 17 -3.83 4.33 9.55
CA GLY A 17 -4.92 3.36 9.60
C GLY A 17 -6.26 3.90 9.10
N ARG A 18 -6.25 4.96 8.29
CA ARG A 18 -7.47 5.60 7.76
C ARG A 18 -7.79 5.16 6.35
N LYS A 19 -6.74 4.94 5.53
CA LYS A 19 -6.89 4.50 4.14
C LYS A 19 -7.06 2.99 4.07
N GLN A 20 -7.77 2.49 3.07
CA GLN A 20 -8.06 1.06 2.92
C GLN A 20 -6.79 0.24 2.79
N TRP A 21 -5.80 0.74 2.04
CA TRP A 21 -4.52 0.06 1.89
C TRP A 21 -3.73 0.03 3.21
N GLU A 22 -3.82 1.08 4.05
CA GLU A 22 -3.19 1.09 5.37
C GLU A 22 -3.81 0.06 6.29
N ILE A 23 -5.16 0.01 6.34
CA ILE A 23 -5.92 -0.96 7.13
C ILE A 23 -5.54 -2.39 6.70
N ALA A 24 -5.46 -2.65 5.41
CA ALA A 24 -5.05 -3.93 4.88
C ALA A 24 -3.61 -4.31 5.28
N MET A 25 -2.66 -3.37 5.25
CA MET A 25 -1.27 -3.61 5.68
C MET A 25 -1.17 -3.88 7.19
N ILE A 26 -1.86 -3.09 8.01
CA ILE A 26 -1.91 -3.23 9.47
C ILE A 26 -2.53 -4.58 9.84
N GLY A 27 -3.70 -4.91 9.28
CA GLY A 27 -4.41 -6.17 9.56
C GLY A 27 -3.59 -7.40 9.16
N ARG A 28 -2.84 -7.32 8.06
CA ARG A 28 -1.95 -8.41 7.62
C ARG A 28 -0.61 -8.45 8.35
N LYS A 29 -0.27 -7.41 9.13
CA LYS A 29 1.05 -7.20 9.74
C LYS A 29 2.19 -7.30 8.71
N ARG A 30 1.99 -6.75 7.50
CA ARG A 30 2.97 -6.81 6.40
C ARG A 30 3.45 -5.42 6.01
N LYS A 31 4.76 -5.28 5.79
CA LYS A 31 5.39 -4.05 5.26
C LYS A 31 5.38 -3.96 3.74
N THR A 32 4.81 -4.95 3.06
CA THR A 32 4.74 -5.02 1.60
C THR A 32 3.33 -5.36 1.14
N MET A 33 2.94 -4.79 -0.01
CA MET A 33 1.67 -5.06 -0.68
C MET A 33 1.88 -5.10 -2.20
N ALA A 34 1.29 -6.09 -2.87
CA ALA A 34 1.27 -6.12 -4.33
C ALA A 34 0.13 -5.24 -4.86
N LEU A 35 0.44 -4.35 -5.78
CA LEU A 35 -0.50 -3.44 -6.45
C LEU A 35 -0.28 -3.52 -7.96
N CYS A 36 -1.31 -3.24 -8.76
CA CYS A 36 -1.07 -2.93 -10.17
C CYS A 36 -0.31 -1.60 -10.28
N VAL A 37 0.40 -1.40 -11.39
CA VAL A 37 1.22 -0.19 -11.64
C VAL A 37 0.42 1.09 -11.37
N TYR A 38 -0.81 1.18 -11.89
CA TYR A 38 -1.68 2.35 -11.70
C TYR A 38 -2.00 2.66 -10.22
N CYS A 39 -2.30 1.63 -9.42
CA CYS A 39 -2.57 1.81 -8.00
C CYS A 39 -1.30 2.14 -7.23
N HIS A 40 -0.15 1.57 -7.63
CA HIS A 40 1.14 1.88 -7.05
C HIS A 40 1.53 3.35 -7.27
N ASP A 41 1.37 3.86 -8.49
CA ASP A 41 1.59 5.28 -8.83
C ASP A 41 0.66 6.21 -8.05
N LYS A 42 -0.63 5.87 -7.96
CA LYS A 42 -1.60 6.63 -7.16
C LYS A 42 -1.24 6.66 -5.68
N LEU A 43 -0.73 5.55 -5.14
CA LEU A 43 -0.30 5.47 -3.75
C LEU A 43 0.86 6.43 -3.50
N HIS A 44 1.90 6.39 -4.34
CA HIS A 44 3.03 7.33 -4.26
C HIS A 44 2.62 8.79 -4.45
N ALA A 45 1.63 9.05 -5.29
CA ALA A 45 1.05 10.38 -5.46
C ALA A 45 0.14 10.82 -4.29
N GLY A 46 -0.10 9.97 -3.29
CA GLY A 46 -1.01 10.22 -2.17
C GLY A 46 -2.51 10.18 -2.53
N LYS A 47 -2.83 9.76 -3.76
CA LYS A 47 -4.18 9.78 -4.37
C LYS A 47 -4.91 8.42 -4.31
N LEU A 48 -4.30 7.41 -3.67
CA LEU A 48 -4.97 6.16 -3.36
C LEU A 48 -5.68 6.29 -2.00
N ASP A 49 -6.95 5.92 -1.96
CA ASP A 49 -7.81 5.88 -0.76
C ASP A 49 -8.07 4.42 -0.35
#